data_AF-A0A651I2E2-F1
#
_entry.id   AF-A0A651I2E2-F1
#
_cell.length_a   1.000
_cell.length_b   1.000
_cell.length_c   1.000
_cell.angle_alpha   90.00
_cell.angle_beta   90.00
_cell.angle_gamma   90.00
#
_symmetry.space_group_name_H-M   'P 1'
#
loop_
_entity.id
_entity.type
_entity.pdbx_description
1 polymer ?
#
loop_
_entity_poly.entity_id
_entity_poly.type
_entity_poly.pdbx_seq_one_letter_code
_entity_poly.pdbx_strand_id
1 'polypeptide(L)'
;MIIYNVTVNIEEQVEAEWKDWMLTIHIPDVMKTGFFAGYKFCRLLQDEPQGVTYAIQYFCPSMDSLNEYLANYAPDLQSQHSERYRNRFVAFRTLLRVEDQK
;
A
#
# COMPACT_ATOMS: atom_id res chain seq x y z
N MET A 1 -15.85 -1.58 -9.11
CA MET A 1 -14.39 -1.58 -8.88
C MET A 1 -14.13 -1.60 -7.38
N ILE A 2 -13.01 -2.16 -6.95
CA ILE A 2 -12.62 -2.27 -5.54
C ILE A 2 -11.32 -1.50 -5.32
N ILE A 3 -11.16 -0.91 -4.15
CA ILE A 3 -9.90 -0.33 -3.70
C ILE A 3 -9.34 -1.24 -2.62
N TYR A 4 -8.14 -1.76 -2.87
CA TYR A 4 -7.31 -2.34 -1.82
C TYR A 4 -6.51 -1.20 -1.18
N ASN A 5 -6.90 -0.80 0.04
CA ASN A 5 -6.27 0.28 0.77
C ASN A 5 -5.29 -0.27 1.80
N VAL A 6 -4.05 0.20 1.74
CA VAL A 6 -3.00 -0.09 2.71
C VAL A 6 -2.66 1.20 3.42
N THR A 7 -2.96 1.28 4.71
CA THR A 7 -2.54 2.40 5.55
C THR A 7 -1.28 2.01 6.28
N VAL A 8 -0.25 2.84 6.20
CA VAL A 8 1.06 2.63 6.82
C VAL A 8 1.40 3.85 7.66
N ASN A 9 1.62 3.64 8.97
CA ASN A 9 2.30 4.59 9.83
C ASN A 9 3.78 4.20 9.88
N ILE A 10 4.68 5.11 9.47
CA ILE A 10 6.13 4.89 9.37
C ILE A 10 6.87 5.85 10.31
N GLU A 11 7.93 5.38 10.97
CA GLU A 11 8.80 6.23 11.77
C GLU A 11 9.43 7.37 10.95
N GLU A 12 9.43 8.58 11.50
CA GLU A 12 9.94 9.79 10.82
C GLU A 12 11.39 9.64 10.35
N GLN A 13 12.24 8.94 11.11
CA GLN A 13 13.67 8.79 10.80
C GLN A 13 13.92 8.03 9.50
N VAL A 14 12.98 7.18 9.06
CA VAL A 14 13.09 6.43 7.81
C VAL A 14 12.08 6.86 6.76
N GLU A 15 11.20 7.83 7.06
CA GLU A 15 10.09 8.21 6.19
C GLU A 15 10.54 8.62 4.79
N ALA A 16 11.60 9.43 4.68
CA ALA A 16 12.10 9.91 3.39
C ALA A 16 12.62 8.76 2.50
N GLU A 17 13.40 7.85 3.07
CA GLU A 17 13.94 6.69 2.34
C GLU A 17 12.84 5.66 2.04
N TRP A 18 11.95 5.41 3.00
CA TRP A 18 10.78 4.56 2.83
C TRP A 18 9.90 5.04 1.68
N LYS A 19 9.62 6.35 1.62
CA LYS A 19 8.82 6.95 0.57
C LYS A 19 9.49 6.81 -0.80
N ASP A 20 10.80 7.05 -0.88
CA ASP A 20 11.55 6.85 -2.12
C ASP A 20 11.48 5.39 -2.60
N TRP A 21 11.73 4.43 -1.70
CA TRP A 21 11.64 3.00 -2.01
C TRP A 21 10.22 2.57 -2.40
N MET A 22 9.19 3.10 -1.73
CA MET A 22 7.79 2.83 -2.07
C MET A 22 7.47 3.27 -3.49
N LEU A 23 7.92 4.46 -3.89
CA LEU A 23 7.60 5.05 -5.20
C LEU A 23 8.46 4.49 -6.33
N THR A 24 9.70 4.09 -6.05
CA THR A 24 10.66 3.64 -7.08
C THR A 24 10.72 2.11 -7.23
N ILE A 25 10.38 1.35 -6.20
CA ILE A 25 10.49 -0.12 -6.18
C ILE A 25 9.16 -0.79 -5.83
N HIS A 26 8.65 -0.61 -4.60
CA HIS A 26 7.56 -1.45 -4.09
C HIS A 26 6.25 -1.29 -4.86
N ILE A 27 5.77 -0.06 -5.05
CA ILE A 27 4.54 0.20 -5.81
C ILE A 27 4.71 -0.24 -7.27
N PRO A 28 5.81 0.09 -7.97
CA PRO A 28 6.08 -0.47 -9.29
C PRO A 28 6.00 -2.00 -9.36
N ASP A 29 6.54 -2.72 -8.38
CA ASP A 29 6.48 -4.18 -8.36
C ASP A 29 5.07 -4.71 -8.08
N VAL A 30 4.29 -4.06 -7.21
CA VAL A 30 2.85 -4.33 -7.04
C VAL A 30 2.10 -4.12 -8.36
N MET A 31 2.37 -3.03 -9.09
CA MET A 31 1.72 -2.73 -10.36
C MET A 31 2.10 -3.71 -11.47
N LYS A 32 3.35 -4.19 -11.50
CA LYS A 32 3.83 -5.20 -12.47
C LYS A 32 3.12 -6.55 -12.35
N THR A 33 2.47 -6.84 -11.21
CA THR A 33 1.66 -8.05 -11.06
C THR A 33 0.45 -8.09 -12.01
N GLY A 34 0.03 -6.93 -12.53
CA GLY A 34 -1.08 -6.83 -13.48
C GLY A 34 -2.48 -6.87 -12.86
N PHE A 35 -2.62 -7.02 -11.54
CA PHE A 35 -3.93 -7.09 -10.86
C PHE A 35 -4.58 -5.73 -10.58
N PHE A 36 -3.83 -4.65 -10.76
CA PHE A 36 -4.28 -3.29 -10.44
C PHE A 36 -4.21 -2.38 -11.66
N ALA A 37 -5.27 -1.59 -11.86
CA ALA A 37 -5.39 -0.62 -12.95
C ALA A 37 -4.67 0.71 -12.64
N GLY A 38 -4.34 0.97 -11.38
CA GLY A 38 -3.61 2.15 -10.95
C GLY A 38 -3.50 2.22 -9.43
N TYR A 39 -2.86 3.28 -8.95
CA TYR A 39 -2.74 3.54 -7.52
C TYR A 39 -2.85 5.03 -7.18
N LYS A 40 -3.12 5.32 -5.90
CA LYS A 40 -2.88 6.63 -5.29
C LYS A 40 -1.97 6.45 -4.08
N PHE A 41 -1.00 7.34 -3.93
CA PHE A 41 -0.12 7.42 -2.78
C PHE A 41 -0.41 8.72 -2.03
N CYS A 42 -1.11 8.62 -0.90
CA CYS A 42 -1.62 9.75 -0.15
C CYS A 42 -0.92 9.84 1.20
N ARG A 43 -0.55 11.06 1.62
CA ARG A 43 -0.14 11.34 3.00
C ARG A 43 -1.36 11.80 3.80
N LEU A 44 -1.54 11.28 5.01
CA LEU A 44 -2.53 11.80 5.94
C LEU A 44 -2.09 13.20 6.40
N LEU A 45 -2.99 14.18 6.31
CA LEU A 45 -2.70 15.57 6.70
C LEU A 45 -2.83 15.81 8.20
N GLN A 46 -3.56 14.92 8.90
CA GLN A 46 -3.70 15.02 10.33
C GLN A 46 -2.40 14.59 11.00
N ASP A 47 -1.90 15.42 11.91
CA ASP A 47 -0.74 15.08 12.71
C ASP A 47 -1.07 13.90 13.63
N GLU A 48 -0.27 12.84 13.53
CA GLU A 48 -0.30 11.74 14.48
C GLU A 48 0.81 11.93 15.52
N PRO A 49 0.60 11.54 16.78
CA PRO A 49 1.60 11.74 17.83
C PRO A 49 2.92 11.02 17.58
N GLN A 50 2.93 9.99 16.71
CA GLN A 50 4.09 9.15 16.41
C GLN A 50 4.07 8.75 14.93
N GLY A 51 5.15 9.06 14.22
CA GLY A 51 5.34 8.68 12.82
C GLY A 51 4.50 9.50 11.83
N VAL A 52 4.65 9.15 10.56
CA VAL A 52 3.90 9.74 9.44
C VAL A 52 2.99 8.69 8.84
N THR A 53 1.71 9.02 8.66
CA THR A 53 0.75 8.08 8.09
C THR A 53 0.51 8.33 6.61
N TYR A 54 0.54 7.25 5.84
CA TYR A 54 0.26 7.20 4.42
C TYR A 54 -0.85 6.21 4.12
N ALA A 55 -1.67 6.50 3.12
CA ALA A 55 -2.65 5.59 2.56
C ALA A 55 -2.30 5.32 1.09
N ILE A 56 -2.04 4.05 0.78
CA ILE A 56 -1.79 3.58 -0.57
C ILE A 56 -3.04 2.85 -1.05
N GLN A 57 -3.66 3.37 -2.10
CA GLN A 57 -4.89 2.82 -2.66
C GLN A 57 -4.59 2.19 -4.00
N TYR A 58 -4.87 0.90 -4.16
CA TYR A 58 -4.72 0.18 -5.42
C TYR A 58 -6.10 -0.14 -6.01
N PHE A 59 -6.30 0.18 -7.29
CA PHE A 59 -7.58 -0.01 -7.99
C PHE A 59 -7.65 -1.41 -8.61
N CYS A 60 -8.49 -2.28 -8.08
CA CYS A 60 -8.64 -3.66 -8.51
C CYS A 60 -9.99 -3.88 -9.21
N PRO A 61 -10.06 -4.61 -10.34
CA PRO A 61 -11.29 -4.77 -11.10
C PRO A 61 -12.36 -5.60 -10.37
N SER A 62 -11.97 -6.61 -9.58
CA SER A 62 -12.90 -7.53 -8.90
C SER A 62 -12.33 -8.11 -7.60
N MET A 63 -13.18 -8.76 -6.80
CA MET A 63 -12.73 -9.52 -5.61
C MET A 63 -11.87 -10.72 -6.00
N ASP A 64 -12.19 -11.39 -7.11
CA ASP A 64 -11.46 -12.60 -7.54
C ASP A 64 -10.02 -12.26 -7.90
N SER A 65 -9.81 -11.19 -8.69
CA SER A 65 -8.47 -10.67 -8.99
C SER A 65 -7.71 -10.27 -7.73
N LEU A 66 -8.38 -9.64 -6.77
CA LEU A 66 -7.75 -9.29 -5.50
C LEU A 66 -7.35 -10.53 -4.69
N ASN A 67 -8.21 -11.54 -4.62
CA ASN A 67 -7.93 -12.78 -3.91
C ASN A 67 -6.73 -13.52 -4.52
N GLU A 68 -6.63 -13.56 -5.85
CA GLU A 68 -5.46 -14.12 -6.54
C GLU A 68 -4.17 -13.36 -6.23
N TYR A 69 -4.22 -12.03 -6.24
CA TYR A 69 -3.07 -11.20 -5.82
C TYR A 69 -2.67 -11.48 -4.37
N LEU A 70 -3.65 -11.50 -3.46
CA LEU A 70 -3.43 -11.73 -2.03
C LEU A 70 -2.84 -13.12 -1.73
N ALA A 71 -3.24 -14.14 -2.49
CA ALA A 71 -2.75 -15.49 -2.33
C ALA A 71 -1.34 -15.69 -2.92
N ASN A 72 -1.07 -15.13 -4.11
CA ASN A 72 0.10 -15.53 -4.90
C ASN A 72 1.23 -14.50 -4.94
N TYR A 73 0.97 -13.21 -4.66
CA TYR A 73 1.96 -12.13 -4.84
C TYR A 73 2.15 -11.29 -3.59
N ALA A 74 1.06 -11.03 -2.85
CA ALA A 74 1.12 -10.20 -1.67
C ALA A 74 2.06 -10.72 -0.56
N PRO A 75 2.21 -12.05 -0.30
CA PRO A 75 3.10 -12.53 0.76
C PRO A 75 4.56 -12.09 0.56
N ASP A 76 5.10 -12.25 -0.66
CA ASP A 76 6.49 -11.91 -0.96
C ASP A 76 6.71 -10.39 -0.91
N LEU A 77 5.80 -9.61 -1.50
CA LEU A 77 5.87 -8.15 -1.49
C LEU A 77 5.78 -7.58 -0.07
N GLN A 78 4.92 -8.16 0.78
CA GLN A 78 4.81 -7.78 2.19
C GLN A 78 6.07 -8.17 2.98
N SER A 79 6.62 -9.36 2.72
CA SER A 79 7.84 -9.84 3.38
C SER A 79 9.03 -8.91 3.10
N GLN A 80 9.20 -8.47 1.85
CA GLN A 80 10.25 -7.51 1.47
C GLN A 80 10.13 -6.17 2.22
N HIS A 81 8.91 -5.63 2.31
CA HIS A 81 8.64 -4.41 3.08
C HIS A 81 8.93 -4.63 4.59
N SER A 82 8.41 -5.71 5.15
CA SER A 82 8.60 -6.10 6.56
C SER A 82 10.07 -6.34 6.92
N GLU A 83 10.87 -6.90 6.02
CA GLU A 83 12.29 -7.12 6.24
C GLU A 83 13.09 -5.82 6.22
N ARG A 84 12.80 -4.93 5.26
CA ARG A 84 13.49 -3.64 5.12
C ARG A 84 13.19 -2.68 6.27
N TYR A 85 11.95 -2.65 6.76
CA TYR A 85 11.48 -1.69 7.76
C TYR A 85 11.06 -2.33 9.09
N ARG A 86 11.61 -3.51 9.42
CA ARG A 86 11.25 -4.26 10.61
C ARG A 86 11.22 -3.38 11.86
N ASN A 87 10.09 -3.43 12.59
CA ASN A 87 9.82 -2.65 13.80
C ASN A 87 9.77 -1.13 13.63
N ARG A 88 9.77 -0.60 12.40
CA ARG A 88 9.70 0.85 12.13
C ARG A 88 8.40 1.31 11.49
N PHE A 89 7.45 0.39 11.30
CA PHE A 89 6.14 0.72 10.76
C PHE A 89 5.05 -0.16 11.35
N VAL A 90 3.82 0.33 11.24
CA VAL A 90 2.60 -0.45 11.41
C VAL A 90 1.77 -0.30 10.14
N ALA A 91 1.22 -1.40 9.64
CA ALA A 91 0.37 -1.38 8.45
C ALA A 91 -0.94 -2.12 8.68
N PHE A 92 -2.05 -1.51 8.27
CA PHE A 92 -3.37 -2.16 8.24
C PHE A 92 -4.00 -2.04 6.86
N ARG A 93 -4.88 -3.00 6.54
CA ARG A 93 -5.45 -3.16 5.21
C ARG A 93 -6.97 -3.15 5.29
N THR A 94 -7.60 -2.43 4.38
CA THR A 94 -9.06 -2.34 4.26
C THR A 94 -9.47 -2.46 2.79
N LEU A 95 -10.71 -2.90 2.57
CA LEU A 95 -11.31 -2.97 1.25
C LEU A 95 -12.41 -1.93 1.15
N LEU A 96 -12.40 -1.15 0.08
CA LEU A 96 -13.44 -0.18 -0.21
C LEU A 96 -14.10 -0.53 -1.53
N ARG A 97 -15.42 -0.35 -1.60
CA ARG A 97 -16.15 -0.40 -2.86
C ARG A 97 -16.27 1.00 -3.42
N VAL A 98 -16.00 1.14 -4.71
CA VAL A 98 -16.28 2.40 -5.42
C VAL A 98 -17.77 2.40 -5.78
N GLU A 99 -18.53 3.29 -5.16
CA GLU A 99 -19.96 3.49 -5.40
C GLU A 99 -20.24 4.56 -6.47
N ASP A 100 -19.35 5.55 -6.61
CA ASP A 100 -19.41 6.61 -7.64
C ASP A 100 -18.00 7.04 -8.07
N GLN A 101 -17.79 7.20 -9.38
CA GLN A 101 -16.55 7.69 -9.98
C GLN A 101 -16.86 8.30 -11.34
N LYS A 102 -16.54 9.58 -11.49
CA LYS A 102 -16.74 10.36 -12.72
C LYS A 102 -15.52 10.31 -13.63
#